data_AF-B4GXN1-F1
#
_entry.id   AF-B4GXN1-F1
#
_cell.length_a   1.000
_cell.length_b   1.000
_cell.length_c   1.000
_cell.angle_alpha   90.00
_cell.angle_beta   90.00
_cell.angle_gamma   90.00
#
_symmetry.space_group_name_H-M   'P 1'
#
loop_
_entity.id
_entity.type
_entity.pdbx_description
1 polymer ?
#
loop_
_entity_poly.entity_id
_entity_poly.type
_entity_poly.pdbx_seq_one_letter_code
_entity_poly.pdbx_strand_id
1 'polypeptide(L)'
;MRLPYRNKKVTLWVLFGIIVITMFLFKFTELRPTCLFRVDATNNELSSQMVRVEKYVTDDNQRVYSYNREMPLIFIGGVPRSGTTLMRAMLDAHPDVRCGQETRVIPRILQLRSHWLKSEKESLRLQEAGITKEVMNSAIAQFCLEIIAKHGEPAPRLCNKDPLTLKMGSYVIELFPNAKFLFMVRDGRATVHSIISRKVTITGFDLSSYRQCMQKWNHAIEVMHEQCRDIGKDRCMMVYYEQLVLHPEEWMRKILQFLDVPWNDAVLHHEEFINKPNGVPLSKVERSSDQVIKPVNLEALSKWVGQIPGDVVRDMADIAPMLSVLGYDPYANPPDYGKPDAWVQDNTSKVKANRRLWENKAKQVLQMNPRSSEDTDNDNPNNIINTSNNNNNNKNNNNNNNDMNDNNLYNINKIIPVEEQEQQQHQLPRHHQEHEQQHRQQDHQHQKKEYVREEEQEQEPEDEQQLLHQKPKDVITIKQLPLQFSGSISNSNNKNNNNNKNNNHNNQNGPLADT
;
A
#
# COMPACT_ATOMS: atom_id res chain seq x y z
N MET A 1 29.37 -47.74 -77.70
CA MET A 1 30.09 -46.53 -77.20
C MET A 1 30.02 -46.52 -75.68
N ARG A 2 31.14 -46.84 -75.01
CA ARG A 2 31.28 -46.73 -73.54
C ARG A 2 31.82 -45.33 -73.23
N LEU A 3 31.04 -44.50 -72.57
CA LEU A 3 31.47 -43.18 -72.06
C LEU A 3 32.34 -43.37 -70.80
N PRO A 4 33.43 -42.60 -70.65
CA PRO A 4 34.44 -42.88 -69.64
C PRO A 4 34.08 -42.32 -68.25
N TYR A 5 34.52 -43.09 -67.26
CA TYR A 5 34.62 -42.78 -65.85
C TYR A 5 35.21 -41.38 -65.61
N ARG A 6 34.44 -40.45 -65.03
CA ARG A 6 34.90 -39.08 -64.72
C ARG A 6 34.80 -38.79 -63.22
N ASN A 7 35.91 -39.10 -62.54
CA ASN A 7 36.43 -38.58 -61.28
C ASN A 7 35.42 -38.09 -60.20
N LYS A 8 34.99 -39.01 -59.32
CA LYS A 8 34.23 -38.71 -58.09
C LYS A 8 34.86 -37.63 -57.19
N LYS A 9 36.19 -37.47 -57.24
CA LYS A 9 36.90 -36.42 -56.49
C LYS A 9 36.55 -35.02 -56.97
N VAL A 10 36.41 -34.81 -58.28
CA VAL A 10 36.09 -33.48 -58.84
C VAL A 10 34.67 -33.06 -58.47
N THR A 11 33.73 -34.00 -58.50
CA THR A 11 32.34 -33.75 -58.07
C THR A 11 32.26 -33.39 -56.58
N LEU A 12 33.09 -34.01 -55.74
CA LEU A 12 33.17 -33.70 -54.31
C LEU A 12 33.73 -32.29 -54.04
N TRP A 13 34.78 -31.90 -54.77
CA TRP A 13 35.38 -30.56 -54.66
C TRP A 13 34.45 -29.45 -55.15
N VAL A 14 33.67 -29.71 -56.21
CA VAL A 14 32.64 -28.76 -56.68
C VAL A 14 31.53 -28.60 -55.65
N LEU A 15 31.07 -29.69 -55.03
CA LEU A 15 30.04 -29.64 -53.99
C LEU A 15 30.53 -28.89 -52.74
N PHE A 16 31.79 -29.11 -52.34
CA PHE A 16 32.42 -28.39 -51.24
C PHE A 16 32.56 -26.88 -51.55
N GLY A 17 32.95 -26.53 -52.78
CA GLY A 17 33.02 -25.13 -53.22
C GLY A 17 31.66 -24.42 -53.16
N ILE A 18 30.58 -25.10 -53.57
CA ILE A 18 29.22 -24.56 -53.49
C ILE A 18 28.81 -24.31 -52.03
N ILE A 19 29.11 -25.24 -51.12
CA ILE A 19 28.79 -25.09 -49.67
C ILE A 19 29.56 -23.93 -49.04
N VAL A 20 30.84 -23.74 -49.39
CA VAL A 20 31.64 -22.64 -48.86
C VAL A 20 31.13 -21.29 -49.38
N ILE A 21 30.73 -21.22 -50.66
CA ILE A 21 30.15 -20.01 -51.26
C ILE A 21 28.80 -19.68 -50.63
N THR A 22 27.93 -20.67 -50.41
CA THR A 22 26.62 -20.44 -49.76
C THR A 22 26.78 -20.04 -48.29
N MET A 23 27.74 -20.60 -47.55
CA MET A 23 28.06 -20.15 -46.20
C MET A 23 28.61 -18.72 -46.17
N PHE A 24 29.42 -18.33 -47.16
CA PHE A 24 29.92 -16.95 -47.28
C PHE A 24 28.79 -15.97 -47.61
N LEU A 25 27.87 -16.33 -48.51
CA LEU A 25 26.70 -15.52 -48.85
C LEU A 25 25.75 -15.37 -47.64
N PHE A 26 25.57 -16.42 -46.83
CA PHE A 26 24.75 -16.36 -45.60
C PHE A 26 25.42 -15.56 -44.47
N LYS A 27 26.76 -15.55 -44.39
CA LYS A 27 27.50 -14.69 -43.45
C LYS A 27 27.43 -13.20 -43.84
N PHE A 28 27.26 -12.89 -45.11
CA PHE A 28 27.12 -11.51 -45.59
C PHE A 28 25.71 -10.94 -45.39
N THR A 29 24.67 -11.76 -45.22
CA THR A 29 23.31 -11.31 -44.88
C THR A 29 23.12 -10.96 -43.40
N GLU A 30 24.09 -11.29 -42.54
CA GLU A 30 24.14 -10.90 -41.11
C GLU A 30 24.85 -9.56 -40.86
N LEU A 31 25.45 -8.96 -41.90
CA LEU A 31 26.00 -7.60 -41.86
C LEU A 31 24.97 -6.61 -42.41
N ARG A 32 24.10 -6.12 -41.52
CA ARG A 32 23.23 -4.96 -41.79
C ARG A 32 24.08 -3.79 -42.35
N PRO A 33 23.65 -3.11 -43.42
CA PRO A 33 24.30 -1.88 -43.86
C PRO A 33 24.08 -0.81 -42.79
N THR A 34 25.17 -0.47 -42.10
CA THR A 34 25.29 0.79 -41.35
C THR A 34 25.55 1.91 -42.36
N CYS A 35 24.84 3.03 -42.17
CA CYS A 35 24.91 4.31 -42.90
C CYS A 35 24.23 4.39 -44.27
N LEU A 36 23.03 5.00 -44.32
CA LEU A 36 22.75 6.21 -45.12
C LEU A 36 21.29 6.70 -44.93
N PHE A 37 20.94 7.08 -43.69
CA PHE A 37 19.90 8.08 -43.46
C PHE A 37 20.44 9.09 -42.48
N ARG A 38 20.98 10.19 -43.03
CA ARG A 38 21.17 11.44 -42.31
C ARG A 38 19.77 12.05 -42.19
N VAL A 39 19.02 11.63 -41.19
CA VAL A 39 17.85 12.39 -40.72
C VAL A 39 18.43 13.48 -39.85
N ASP A 40 18.19 14.72 -40.26
CA ASP A 40 18.61 15.90 -39.53
C ASP A 40 18.20 15.79 -38.06
N ALA A 41 19.21 15.80 -37.19
CA ALA A 41 19.07 15.87 -35.75
C ALA A 41 18.66 17.30 -35.36
N THR A 42 17.49 17.73 -35.82
CA THR A 42 16.79 18.91 -35.32
C THR A 42 15.30 18.72 -35.59
N ASN A 43 14.51 18.65 -34.53
CA ASN A 43 13.04 18.74 -34.52
C ASN A 43 12.26 17.48 -34.94
N ASN A 44 12.14 16.50 -34.03
CA ASN A 44 10.88 15.84 -33.66
C ASN A 44 11.12 14.56 -32.81
N GLU A 45 11.35 14.74 -31.51
CA GLU A 45 10.93 13.74 -30.51
C GLU A 45 9.61 14.21 -29.87
N LEU A 46 8.61 14.47 -30.73
CA LEU A 46 7.22 14.56 -30.31
C LEU A 46 6.50 13.27 -30.74
N SER A 47 7.08 12.13 -30.40
CA SER A 47 6.39 10.84 -30.51
C SER A 47 5.29 10.79 -29.45
N SER A 48 4.08 11.27 -29.79
CA SER A 48 2.81 10.89 -29.14
C SER A 48 2.86 10.67 -27.61
N GLN A 49 3.48 11.57 -26.86
CA GLN A 49 3.41 11.53 -25.40
C GLN A 49 2.09 12.20 -24.99
N MET A 50 1.03 11.41 -24.79
CA MET A 50 -0.27 11.92 -24.28
C MET A 50 -0.15 12.53 -22.86
N VAL A 51 1.03 12.47 -22.24
CA VAL A 51 1.26 12.86 -20.86
C VAL A 51 2.53 13.71 -20.80
N ARG A 52 2.40 14.96 -20.33
CA ARG A 52 3.57 15.82 -20.06
C ARG A 52 4.51 15.13 -19.07
N VAL A 53 5.80 15.09 -19.39
CA VAL A 53 6.87 14.51 -18.55
C VAL A 53 6.91 15.17 -17.19
N GLU A 54 6.68 16.48 -17.13
CA GLU A 54 6.62 17.25 -15.89
C GLU A 54 5.26 17.94 -15.76
N LYS A 55 4.64 17.78 -14.58
CA LYS A 55 3.34 18.36 -14.23
C LYS A 55 3.49 19.25 -13.01
N TYR A 56 2.49 20.10 -12.78
CA TYR A 56 2.56 21.14 -11.75
C TYR A 56 1.25 21.21 -10.95
N VAL A 57 1.37 21.42 -9.64
CA VAL A 57 0.28 21.84 -8.76
C VAL A 57 0.70 23.14 -8.09
N THR A 58 -0.26 24.02 -7.85
CA THR A 58 -0.03 25.32 -7.20
C THR A 58 -0.74 25.32 -5.85
N ASP A 59 -0.07 25.82 -4.80
CA ASP A 59 -0.71 26.05 -3.50
C ASP A 59 -1.47 27.38 -3.45
N ASP A 60 -2.20 27.62 -2.36
CA ASP A 60 -2.93 28.87 -2.11
C ASP A 60 -2.03 30.12 -2.12
N ASN A 61 -0.73 29.96 -1.88
CA ASN A 61 0.28 31.04 -1.90
C ASN A 61 0.94 31.21 -3.29
N GLN A 62 0.36 30.62 -4.33
CA GLN A 62 0.89 30.62 -5.70
C GLN A 62 2.28 29.98 -5.87
N ARG A 63 2.73 29.14 -4.92
CA ARG A 63 3.95 28.36 -5.09
C ARG A 63 3.68 27.17 -5.98
N VAL A 64 4.56 26.94 -6.94
CA VAL A 64 4.44 25.90 -7.94
C VAL A 64 5.30 24.71 -7.53
N TYR A 65 4.69 23.53 -7.47
CA TYR A 65 5.34 22.25 -7.17
C TYR A 65 5.28 21.38 -8.41
N SER A 66 6.44 20.91 -8.88
CA SER A 66 6.48 19.94 -9.98
C SER A 66 6.35 18.50 -9.46
N TYR A 67 5.68 17.66 -10.24
CA TYR A 67 5.51 16.25 -9.94
C TYR A 67 5.60 15.41 -11.22
N ASN A 68 6.32 14.30 -11.13
CA ASN A 68 6.57 13.34 -12.22
C ASN A 68 6.78 11.93 -11.63
N ARG A 69 7.10 10.94 -12.47
CA ARG A 69 7.25 9.54 -12.03
C ARG A 69 8.59 9.28 -11.31
N GLU A 70 9.56 10.13 -11.54
CA GLU A 70 10.92 10.07 -11.00
C GLU A 70 11.03 10.80 -9.66
N MET A 71 9.99 11.53 -9.24
CA MET A 71 9.99 12.19 -7.94
C MET A 71 10.12 11.14 -6.82
N PRO A 72 10.82 11.46 -5.72
CA PRO A 72 10.95 10.53 -4.64
C PRO A 72 9.60 10.48 -3.91
N LEU A 73 8.77 9.47 -4.19
CA LEU A 73 7.50 9.25 -3.48
C LEU A 73 7.73 8.45 -2.19
N ILE A 74 6.87 8.66 -1.20
CA ILE A 74 6.82 7.84 0.02
C ILE A 74 5.56 6.98 -0.03
N PHE A 75 5.69 5.67 0.17
CA PHE A 75 4.54 4.77 0.32
C PHE A 75 4.55 4.17 1.71
N ILE A 76 3.43 4.27 2.43
CA ILE A 76 3.26 3.69 3.76
C ILE A 76 2.28 2.53 3.65
N GLY A 77 2.75 1.34 4.00
CA GLY A 77 1.98 0.10 3.89
C GLY A 77 2.03 -0.75 5.15
N GLY A 78 1.37 -1.90 5.10
CA GLY A 78 1.29 -2.87 6.19
C GLY A 78 -0.13 -3.42 6.33
N VAL A 79 -0.33 -4.42 7.20
CA VAL A 79 -1.70 -4.90 7.47
C VAL A 79 -2.48 -3.78 8.16
N PRO A 80 -3.76 -3.49 7.78
CA PRO A 80 -4.57 -2.51 8.49
C PRO A 80 -4.55 -2.76 10.00
N ARG A 81 -4.59 -1.68 10.78
CA ARG A 81 -4.46 -1.68 12.26
C ARG A 81 -3.03 -1.86 12.82
N SER A 82 -2.01 -1.78 11.96
CA SER A 82 -0.58 -1.80 12.35
C SER A 82 0.04 -0.41 12.60
N GLY A 83 -0.77 0.63 12.81
CA GLY A 83 -0.26 1.99 13.07
C GLY A 83 0.05 2.84 11.82
N THR A 84 -0.36 2.40 10.63
CA THR A 84 -0.14 3.14 9.36
C THR A 84 -0.69 4.56 9.36
N THR A 85 -1.86 4.81 9.97
CA THR A 85 -2.41 6.18 10.08
C THR A 85 -1.61 7.04 11.07
N LEU A 86 -1.00 6.46 12.12
CA LEU A 86 -0.12 7.22 13.02
C LEU A 86 1.16 7.62 12.28
N MET A 87 1.80 6.67 11.59
CA MET A 87 3.01 6.91 10.82
C MET A 87 2.83 8.04 9.79
N ARG A 88 1.74 7.99 9.00
CA ARG A 88 1.46 9.05 8.02
C ARG A 88 1.15 10.38 8.68
N ALA A 89 0.51 10.38 9.85
CA ALA A 89 0.17 11.62 10.56
C ALA A 89 1.43 12.30 11.14
N MET A 90 2.37 11.52 11.65
CA MET A 90 3.67 12.04 12.08
C MET A 90 4.45 12.64 10.89
N LEU A 91 4.34 12.04 9.70
CA LEU A 91 4.94 12.61 8.48
C LEU A 91 4.18 13.83 7.95
N ASP A 92 2.85 13.83 7.95
CA ASP A 92 2.02 14.99 7.56
C ASP A 92 2.27 16.22 8.45
N ALA A 93 2.77 16.03 9.68
CA ALA A 93 3.17 17.14 10.54
C ALA A 93 4.49 17.81 10.10
N HIS A 94 5.28 17.15 9.25
CA HIS A 94 6.50 17.73 8.69
C HIS A 94 6.14 18.76 7.61
N PRO A 95 6.69 20.00 7.63
CA PRO A 95 6.28 21.07 6.72
C PRO A 95 6.52 20.76 5.23
N ASP A 96 7.48 19.88 4.92
CA ASP A 96 7.82 19.51 3.54
C ASP A 96 7.15 18.22 3.05
N VAL A 97 6.38 17.50 3.89
CA VAL A 97 5.82 16.19 3.55
C VAL A 97 4.29 16.20 3.62
N ARG A 98 3.63 15.69 2.58
CA ARG A 98 2.18 15.46 2.60
C ARG A 98 1.83 14.04 2.16
N CYS A 99 1.21 13.29 3.07
CA CYS A 99 0.58 11.99 2.85
C CYS A 99 -0.92 12.13 2.57
N GLY A 100 -1.66 12.73 3.50
CA GLY A 100 -3.12 12.81 3.42
C GLY A 100 -3.88 11.53 3.82
N GLN A 101 -5.17 11.48 3.46
CA GLN A 101 -6.08 10.37 3.78
C GLN A 101 -5.85 9.13 2.90
N GLU A 102 -6.49 8.00 3.25
CA GLU A 102 -6.48 6.80 2.39
C GLU A 102 -7.20 7.07 1.06
N THR A 103 -6.53 6.80 -0.06
CA THR A 103 -7.11 7.06 -1.38
C THR A 103 -8.12 5.98 -1.77
N ARG A 104 -7.93 4.74 -1.28
CA ARG A 104 -8.71 3.52 -1.58
C ARG A 104 -8.67 3.06 -3.03
N VAL A 105 -8.51 3.96 -4.00
CA VAL A 105 -8.51 3.67 -5.43
C VAL A 105 -7.17 3.13 -5.92
N ILE A 106 -6.04 3.56 -5.33
CA ILE A 106 -4.70 3.07 -5.68
C ILE A 106 -4.55 1.56 -5.46
N PRO A 107 -4.84 0.99 -4.28
CA PRO A 107 -4.72 -0.46 -4.10
C PRO A 107 -5.68 -1.25 -5.01
N ARG A 108 -6.85 -0.68 -5.37
CA ARG A 108 -7.81 -1.32 -6.28
C ARG A 108 -7.30 -1.42 -7.71
N ILE A 109 -6.73 -0.35 -8.27
CA ILE A 109 -6.17 -0.40 -9.64
C ILE A 109 -4.95 -1.31 -9.71
N LEU A 110 -4.11 -1.32 -8.66
CA LEU A 110 -2.97 -2.23 -8.57
C LEU A 110 -3.42 -3.70 -8.49
N GLN A 111 -4.48 -3.98 -7.72
CA GLN A 111 -5.08 -5.32 -7.65
C GLN A 111 -5.69 -5.74 -8.99
N LEU A 112 -6.44 -4.85 -9.66
CA LEU A 112 -7.02 -5.11 -10.97
C LEU A 112 -5.94 -5.50 -11.99
N ARG A 113 -4.83 -4.76 -12.02
CA ARG A 113 -3.67 -5.12 -12.85
C ARG A 113 -3.12 -6.50 -12.50
N SER A 114 -3.04 -6.85 -11.22
CA SER A 114 -2.59 -8.17 -10.80
C SER A 114 -3.52 -9.28 -11.30
N HIS A 115 -4.83 -9.04 -11.37
CA HIS A 115 -5.79 -10.02 -11.88
C HIS A 115 -5.63 -10.24 -13.40
N TRP A 116 -5.42 -9.17 -14.18
CA TRP A 116 -5.17 -9.29 -15.62
C TRP A 116 -3.95 -10.15 -15.96
N LEU A 117 -2.89 -10.06 -15.16
CA LEU A 117 -1.67 -10.85 -15.37
C LEU A 117 -1.73 -12.25 -14.76
N LYS A 118 -2.68 -12.53 -13.87
CA LYS A 118 -2.86 -13.87 -13.30
C LYS A 118 -3.49 -14.83 -14.32
N SER A 119 -4.30 -14.33 -15.24
CA SER A 119 -4.91 -15.12 -16.32
C SER A 119 -4.02 -15.08 -17.56
N GLU A 120 -3.43 -16.22 -17.93
CA GLU A 120 -2.58 -16.33 -19.14
C GLU A 120 -3.35 -15.94 -20.41
N LYS A 121 -4.62 -16.38 -20.50
CA LYS A 121 -5.50 -16.06 -21.63
C LYS A 121 -5.73 -14.56 -21.74
N GLU A 122 -6.00 -13.88 -20.62
CA GLU A 122 -6.24 -12.44 -20.65
C GLU A 122 -4.95 -11.66 -20.91
N SER A 123 -3.84 -12.08 -20.30
CA SER A 123 -2.52 -11.49 -20.55
C SER A 123 -2.14 -11.58 -22.04
N LEU A 124 -2.39 -12.72 -22.69
CA LEU A 124 -2.13 -12.88 -24.12
C LEU A 124 -3.06 -11.99 -24.96
N ARG A 125 -4.36 -11.92 -24.63
CA ARG A 125 -5.30 -11.04 -25.33
C ARG A 125 -4.89 -9.57 -25.26
N LEU A 126 -4.43 -9.11 -24.09
CA LEU A 126 -3.92 -7.74 -23.91
C LEU A 126 -2.68 -7.50 -24.77
N GLN A 127 -1.75 -8.45 -24.80
CA GLN A 127 -0.54 -8.35 -25.62
C GLN A 127 -0.87 -8.29 -27.12
N GLU A 128 -1.75 -9.17 -27.62
CA GLU A 128 -2.22 -9.17 -29.02
C GLU A 128 -2.98 -7.89 -29.38
N ALA A 129 -3.66 -7.25 -28.41
CA ALA A 129 -4.31 -5.96 -28.57
C ALA A 129 -3.34 -4.76 -28.53
N GLY A 130 -2.03 -4.99 -28.40
CA GLY A 130 -1.01 -3.94 -28.29
C GLY A 130 -0.95 -3.26 -26.91
N ILE A 131 -1.65 -3.79 -25.91
CA ILE A 131 -1.60 -3.32 -24.52
C ILE A 131 -0.41 -4.00 -23.85
N THR A 132 0.79 -3.50 -24.17
CA THR A 132 2.04 -4.03 -23.63
C THR A 132 2.23 -3.65 -22.15
N LYS A 133 3.25 -4.24 -21.53
CA LYS A 133 3.67 -3.90 -20.17
C LYS A 133 3.95 -2.40 -20.02
N GLU A 134 4.60 -1.78 -21.00
CA GLU A 134 4.98 -0.37 -21.00
C GLU A 134 3.73 0.53 -21.08
N VAL A 135 2.78 0.20 -21.95
CA VAL A 135 1.50 0.92 -22.08
C VAL A 135 0.73 0.87 -20.76
N MET A 136 0.57 -0.32 -20.19
CA MET A 136 -0.14 -0.53 -18.94
C MET A 136 0.54 0.19 -17.77
N ASN A 137 1.86 0.06 -17.65
CA ASN A 137 2.62 0.73 -16.60
C ASN A 137 2.55 2.25 -16.71
N SER A 138 2.64 2.80 -17.91
CA SER A 138 2.49 4.24 -18.13
C SER A 138 1.11 4.74 -17.69
N ALA A 139 0.04 4.04 -18.08
CA ALA A 139 -1.33 4.39 -17.70
C ALA A 139 -1.56 4.31 -16.18
N ILE A 140 -1.12 3.22 -15.54
CA ILE A 140 -1.32 3.02 -14.09
C ILE A 140 -0.46 3.99 -13.28
N ALA A 141 0.81 4.19 -13.66
CA ALA A 141 1.66 5.18 -13.01
C ALA A 141 1.03 6.57 -13.10
N GLN A 142 0.49 6.94 -14.26
CA GLN A 142 -0.14 8.23 -14.43
C GLN A 142 -1.43 8.38 -13.62
N PHE A 143 -2.26 7.34 -13.55
CA PHE A 143 -3.44 7.30 -12.69
C PHE A 143 -3.05 7.52 -11.23
N CYS A 144 -2.12 6.71 -10.72
CA CYS A 144 -1.66 6.81 -9.34
C CYS A 144 -1.06 8.19 -9.04
N LEU A 145 -0.21 8.72 -9.93
CA LEU A 145 0.45 10.00 -9.75
C LEU A 145 -0.54 11.18 -9.71
N GLU A 146 -1.58 11.20 -10.55
CA GLU A 146 -2.62 12.24 -10.49
C GLU A 146 -3.36 12.20 -9.15
N ILE A 147 -3.73 11.00 -8.69
CA ILE A 147 -4.41 10.85 -7.40
C ILE A 147 -3.50 11.37 -6.29
N ILE A 148 -2.27 10.85 -6.20
CA ILE A 148 -1.30 11.22 -5.16
C ILE A 148 -1.08 12.74 -5.15
N ALA A 149 -0.87 13.37 -6.31
CA ALA A 149 -0.60 14.81 -6.38
C ALA A 149 -1.82 15.67 -6.03
N LYS A 150 -3.03 15.28 -6.44
CA LYS A 150 -4.21 16.16 -6.41
C LYS A 150 -5.26 15.86 -5.35
N HIS A 151 -5.16 14.75 -4.61
CA HIS A 151 -6.14 14.42 -3.57
C HIS A 151 -5.98 15.25 -2.27
N GLY A 152 -4.97 16.12 -2.19
CA GLY A 152 -4.70 16.99 -1.05
C GLY A 152 -3.70 18.08 -1.42
N GLU A 153 -3.31 18.88 -0.42
CA GLU A 153 -2.40 20.01 -0.61
C GLU A 153 -1.07 19.59 -1.27
N PRO A 154 -0.48 20.43 -2.13
CA PRO A 154 0.84 20.15 -2.69
C PRO A 154 1.92 20.28 -1.61
N ALA A 155 3.00 19.51 -1.75
CA ALA A 155 4.16 19.57 -0.86
C ALA A 155 5.42 19.13 -1.61
N PRO A 156 6.63 19.55 -1.16
CA PRO A 156 7.89 19.11 -1.76
C PRO A 156 8.05 17.58 -1.82
N ARG A 157 7.58 16.87 -0.79
CA ARG A 157 7.67 15.41 -0.67
C ARG A 157 6.27 14.81 -0.56
N LEU A 158 5.83 14.17 -1.64
CA LEU A 158 4.53 13.50 -1.66
C LEU A 158 4.61 12.09 -1.09
N CYS A 159 3.56 11.73 -0.37
CA CYS A 159 3.39 10.48 0.32
C CYS A 159 2.00 9.89 0.03
N ASN A 160 1.89 8.57 0.04
CA ASN A 160 0.62 7.85 -0.01
C ASN A 160 0.57 6.78 1.08
N LYS A 161 -0.56 6.72 1.80
CA LYS A 161 -0.85 5.67 2.78
C LYS A 161 -2.11 4.96 2.38
N ASP A 162 -1.95 3.80 1.76
CA ASP A 162 -2.99 2.81 1.54
C ASP A 162 -2.41 1.45 1.98
N PRO A 163 -2.91 0.83 3.08
CA PRO A 163 -2.19 -0.26 3.75
C PRO A 163 -1.80 -1.43 2.82
N LEU A 164 -2.72 -1.80 1.91
CA LEU A 164 -2.57 -2.95 1.02
C LEU A 164 -1.70 -2.67 -0.21
N THR A 165 -1.30 -1.42 -0.47
CA THR A 165 -0.42 -1.08 -1.60
C THR A 165 0.90 -1.86 -1.56
N LEU A 166 1.42 -2.15 -0.36
CA LEU A 166 2.66 -2.91 -0.18
C LEU A 166 2.56 -4.38 -0.64
N LYS A 167 1.36 -4.97 -0.77
CA LYS A 167 1.21 -6.30 -1.39
C LYS A 167 1.71 -6.33 -2.85
N MET A 168 1.78 -5.17 -3.49
CA MET A 168 2.27 -4.98 -4.86
C MET A 168 3.50 -4.07 -4.86
N GLY A 169 4.27 -4.03 -3.75
CA GLY A 169 5.36 -3.07 -3.56
C GLY A 169 6.42 -3.12 -4.66
N SER A 170 6.85 -4.31 -5.09
CA SER A 170 7.81 -4.47 -6.20
C SER A 170 7.28 -3.90 -7.51
N TYR A 171 5.96 -3.99 -7.76
CA TYR A 171 5.34 -3.38 -8.92
C TYR A 171 5.29 -1.85 -8.80
N VAL A 172 4.95 -1.31 -7.62
CA VAL A 172 4.95 0.14 -7.37
C VAL A 172 6.35 0.74 -7.59
N ILE A 173 7.40 0.03 -7.19
CA ILE A 173 8.79 0.42 -7.46
C ILE A 173 9.12 0.43 -8.97
N GLU A 174 8.55 -0.50 -9.74
CA GLU A 174 8.67 -0.47 -11.20
C GLU A 174 7.98 0.76 -11.81
N LEU A 175 6.87 1.19 -11.23
CA LEU A 175 6.14 2.39 -11.66
C LEU A 175 6.86 3.69 -11.27
N PHE A 176 7.48 3.73 -10.09
CA PHE A 176 8.12 4.89 -9.46
C PHE A 176 9.53 4.53 -8.95
N PRO A 177 10.57 4.67 -9.79
CA PRO A 177 11.90 4.13 -9.50
C PRO A 177 12.58 4.67 -8.24
N ASN A 178 12.29 5.93 -7.89
CA ASN A 178 12.85 6.65 -6.74
C ASN A 178 11.95 6.61 -5.50
N ALA A 179 10.87 5.82 -5.52
CA ALA A 179 9.99 5.68 -4.39
C ALA A 179 10.63 4.88 -3.25
N LYS A 180 10.27 5.22 -2.01
CA LYS A 180 10.64 4.49 -0.79
C LYS A 180 9.39 4.04 -0.04
N PHE A 181 9.48 2.88 0.59
CA PHE A 181 8.42 2.27 1.38
C PHE A 181 8.75 2.31 2.88
N LEU A 182 7.74 2.67 3.68
CA LEU A 182 7.70 2.40 5.11
C LEU A 182 6.71 1.25 5.33
N PHE A 183 7.22 0.09 5.73
CA PHE A 183 6.42 -1.09 6.03
C PHE A 183 6.12 -1.14 7.53
N MET A 184 4.91 -0.78 7.90
CA MET A 184 4.46 -0.87 9.29
C MET A 184 4.24 -2.32 9.69
N VAL A 185 4.98 -2.73 10.73
CA VAL A 185 4.89 -4.03 11.37
C VAL A 185 4.35 -3.84 12.79
N ARG A 186 3.42 -4.70 13.18
CA ARG A 186 2.83 -4.70 14.53
C ARG A 186 2.55 -6.14 14.93
N ASP A 187 2.56 -6.43 16.22
CA ASP A 187 2.15 -7.74 16.74
C ASP A 187 0.79 -8.14 16.15
N GLY A 188 0.75 -9.32 15.52
CA GLY A 188 -0.45 -9.83 14.84
C GLY A 188 -1.63 -9.97 15.77
N ARG A 189 -1.38 -10.30 17.04
CA ARG A 189 -2.40 -10.44 18.08
C ARG A 189 -3.06 -9.09 18.39
N ALA A 190 -2.24 -8.03 18.48
CA ALA A 190 -2.73 -6.66 18.66
C ALA A 190 -3.51 -6.17 17.43
N THR A 191 -3.02 -6.50 16.24
CA THR A 191 -3.62 -6.14 14.96
C THR A 191 -5.00 -6.77 14.80
N VAL A 192 -5.09 -8.11 14.94
CA VAL A 192 -6.33 -8.87 14.84
C VAL A 192 -7.33 -8.47 15.92
N HIS A 193 -6.89 -8.34 17.18
CA HIS A 193 -7.78 -7.84 18.23
C HIS A 193 -8.34 -6.45 17.90
N SER A 194 -7.53 -5.55 17.33
CA SER A 194 -8.02 -4.24 16.89
C SER A 194 -9.00 -4.34 15.72
N ILE A 195 -8.83 -5.29 14.80
CA ILE A 195 -9.76 -5.52 13.68
C ILE A 195 -11.13 -5.98 14.21
N ILE A 196 -11.12 -7.00 15.08
CA ILE A 196 -12.33 -7.61 15.65
C ILE A 196 -13.07 -6.66 16.58
N SER A 197 -12.39 -6.13 17.61
CA SER A 197 -13.02 -5.28 18.65
C SER A 197 -13.62 -4.00 18.07
N ARG A 198 -13.02 -3.45 17.01
CA ARG A 198 -13.54 -2.28 16.30
C ARG A 198 -14.40 -2.62 15.11
N LYS A 199 -14.64 -3.89 14.77
CA LYS A 199 -15.42 -4.27 13.58
C LYS A 199 -14.93 -3.57 12.31
N VAL A 200 -13.61 -3.60 12.06
CA VAL A 200 -13.03 -3.04 10.84
C VAL A 200 -13.11 -4.09 9.76
N THR A 201 -13.95 -3.86 8.75
CA THR A 201 -14.17 -4.81 7.66
C THR A 201 -12.98 -4.81 6.70
N ILE A 202 -12.42 -5.99 6.47
CA ILE A 202 -11.35 -6.25 5.51
C ILE A 202 -11.81 -7.46 4.70
N THR A 203 -11.75 -7.36 3.38
CA THR A 203 -12.19 -8.44 2.48
C THR A 203 -11.48 -9.75 2.84
N GLY A 204 -12.27 -10.81 3.04
CA GLY A 204 -11.78 -12.15 3.40
C GLY A 204 -11.46 -12.37 4.88
N PHE A 205 -11.70 -11.40 5.79
CA PHE A 205 -11.57 -11.59 7.24
C PHE A 205 -12.94 -11.84 7.88
N ASP A 206 -13.11 -13.01 8.51
CA ASP A 206 -14.24 -13.32 9.38
C ASP A 206 -14.00 -12.76 10.79
N LEU A 207 -14.68 -11.66 11.09
CA LEU A 207 -14.56 -10.93 12.35
C LEU A 207 -15.11 -11.70 13.56
N SER A 208 -15.80 -12.83 13.35
CA SER A 208 -16.25 -13.71 14.43
C SER A 208 -15.17 -14.70 14.88
N SER A 209 -14.10 -14.88 14.10
CA SER A 209 -13.06 -15.89 14.33
C SER A 209 -11.67 -15.26 14.47
N TYR A 210 -11.14 -15.24 15.70
CA TYR A 210 -9.74 -14.87 15.95
C TYR A 210 -8.77 -15.78 15.18
N ARG A 211 -9.05 -17.09 15.11
CA ARG A 211 -8.21 -18.05 14.38
C ARG A 211 -8.11 -17.69 12.90
N GLN A 212 -9.24 -17.48 12.24
CA GLN A 212 -9.23 -17.16 10.81
C GLN A 212 -8.60 -15.78 10.56
N CYS A 213 -8.91 -14.78 11.39
CA CYS A 213 -8.29 -13.46 11.30
C CYS A 213 -6.76 -13.53 11.48
N MET A 214 -6.25 -14.35 12.39
CA MET A 214 -4.80 -14.56 12.57
C MET A 214 -4.16 -15.25 11.37
N GLN A 215 -4.80 -16.27 10.78
CA GLN A 215 -4.31 -16.91 9.54
C GLN A 215 -4.25 -15.91 8.38
N LYS A 216 -5.31 -15.10 8.21
CA LYS A 216 -5.36 -14.06 7.17
C LYS A 216 -4.35 -12.94 7.41
N TRP A 217 -4.15 -12.54 8.66
CA TRP A 217 -3.07 -11.62 9.04
C TRP A 217 -1.70 -12.21 8.67
N ASN A 218 -1.44 -13.47 9.03
CA ASN A 218 -0.17 -14.14 8.78
C ASN A 218 0.14 -14.18 7.27
N HIS A 219 -0.82 -14.60 6.46
CA HIS A 219 -0.65 -14.63 5.01
C HIS A 219 -0.44 -13.22 4.42
N ALA A 220 -1.19 -12.22 4.88
CA ALA A 220 -1.05 -10.85 4.38
C ALA A 220 0.32 -10.23 4.74
N ILE A 221 0.77 -10.43 5.98
CA ILE A 221 2.06 -9.87 6.45
C ILE A 221 3.24 -10.62 5.81
N GLU A 222 3.12 -11.93 5.57
CA GLU A 222 4.11 -12.73 4.85
C GLU A 222 4.34 -12.17 3.44
N VAL A 223 3.27 -12.01 2.65
CA VAL A 223 3.36 -11.43 1.29
C VAL A 223 3.99 -10.03 1.33
N MET A 224 3.58 -9.16 2.26
CA MET A 224 4.14 -7.82 2.38
C MET A 224 5.61 -7.83 2.81
N HIS A 225 6.00 -8.76 3.68
CA HIS A 225 7.38 -8.94 4.13
C HIS A 225 8.28 -9.42 2.99
N GLU A 226 7.81 -10.36 2.16
CA GLU A 226 8.51 -10.78 0.95
C GLU A 226 8.65 -9.63 -0.05
N GLN A 227 7.59 -8.86 -0.31
CA GLN A 227 7.69 -7.67 -1.16
C GLN A 227 8.71 -6.67 -0.63
N CYS A 228 8.71 -6.38 0.68
CA CYS A 228 9.68 -5.46 1.28
C CYS A 228 11.12 -5.97 1.15
N ARG A 229 11.33 -7.28 1.35
CA ARG A 229 12.64 -7.93 1.14
C ARG A 229 13.10 -7.80 -0.31
N ASP A 230 12.22 -8.06 -1.27
CA ASP A 230 12.52 -8.03 -2.71
C ASP A 230 12.80 -6.60 -3.22
N ILE A 231 12.14 -5.59 -2.65
CA ILE A 231 12.41 -4.17 -2.94
C ILE A 231 13.83 -3.76 -2.50
N GLY A 232 14.31 -4.34 -1.39
CA GLY A 232 15.62 -4.10 -0.80
C GLY A 232 15.62 -3.02 0.27
N LYS A 233 16.55 -3.13 1.22
CA LYS A 233 16.68 -2.29 2.43
C LYS A 233 16.84 -0.79 2.15
N ASP A 234 17.35 -0.41 0.98
CA ASP A 234 17.58 0.99 0.61
C ASP A 234 16.27 1.68 0.17
N ARG A 235 15.22 0.90 -0.12
CA ARG A 235 13.92 1.39 -0.58
C ARG A 235 12.73 0.84 0.18
N CYS A 236 12.89 -0.13 1.08
CA CYS A 236 11.85 -0.54 2.01
C CYS A 236 12.41 -0.67 3.43
N MET A 237 11.87 0.13 4.35
CA MET A 237 12.21 0.11 5.77
C MET A 237 11.06 -0.48 6.57
N MET A 238 11.34 -1.53 7.35
CA MET A 238 10.40 -2.04 8.35
C MET A 238 10.36 -1.10 9.56
N VAL A 239 9.15 -0.72 9.97
CA VAL A 239 8.90 0.15 11.12
C VAL A 239 7.99 -0.58 12.09
N TYR A 240 8.55 -0.99 13.23
CA TYR A 240 7.81 -1.67 14.29
C TYR A 240 6.98 -0.66 15.06
N TYR A 241 5.66 -0.82 15.05
CA TYR A 241 4.70 0.06 15.72
C TYR A 241 5.02 0.23 17.21
N GLU A 242 5.35 -0.87 17.89
CA GLU A 242 5.65 -0.83 19.31
C GLU A 242 6.89 0.03 19.57
N GLN A 243 7.93 -0.14 18.75
CA GLN A 243 9.16 0.64 18.87
C GLN A 243 8.97 2.11 18.51
N LEU A 244 8.15 2.41 17.49
CA LEU A 244 7.77 3.78 17.12
C LEU A 244 7.00 4.47 18.27
N VAL A 245 6.13 3.74 18.97
CA VAL A 245 5.35 4.31 20.08
C VAL A 245 6.18 4.42 21.35
N LEU A 246 7.10 3.49 21.61
CA LEU A 246 7.98 3.51 22.78
C LEU A 246 9.07 4.58 22.65
N HIS A 247 9.65 4.72 21.45
CA HIS A 247 10.82 5.56 21.15
C HIS A 247 10.60 6.44 19.88
N PRO A 248 9.56 7.28 19.85
CA PRO A 248 9.17 8.05 18.67
C PRO A 248 10.26 8.96 18.10
N GLU A 249 11.05 9.65 18.94
CA GLU A 249 12.13 10.51 18.44
C GLU A 249 13.22 9.70 17.72
N GLU A 250 13.69 8.61 18.35
CA GLU A 250 14.70 7.74 17.75
C GLU A 250 14.23 7.19 16.40
N TRP A 251 13.00 6.69 16.33
CA TRP A 251 12.46 6.11 15.10
C TRP A 251 12.19 7.16 14.04
N MET A 252 11.65 8.33 14.39
CA MET A 252 11.44 9.40 13.42
C MET A 252 12.76 9.93 12.86
N ARG A 253 13.83 10.00 13.65
CA ARG A 253 15.17 10.33 13.14
C ARG A 253 15.65 9.31 12.12
N LYS A 254 15.53 8.01 12.41
CA LYS A 254 15.89 6.93 11.48
C LYS A 254 15.05 6.97 10.20
N ILE A 255 13.75 7.21 10.34
CA ILE A 255 12.80 7.24 9.22
C ILE A 255 13.08 8.45 8.32
N LEU A 256 13.23 9.65 8.87
CA LEU A 256 13.51 10.85 8.08
C LEU A 256 14.88 10.76 7.39
N GLN A 257 15.90 10.21 8.08
CA GLN A 257 17.18 9.90 7.46
C GLN A 257 17.04 8.89 6.32
N PHE A 258 16.31 7.79 6.52
CA PHE A 258 16.03 6.81 5.47
C PHE A 258 15.30 7.43 4.27
N LEU A 259 14.44 8.42 4.50
CA LEU A 259 13.70 9.13 3.47
C LEU A 259 14.47 10.32 2.86
N ASP A 260 15.69 10.60 3.28
CA ASP A 260 16.43 11.81 2.88
C ASP A 260 15.63 13.11 3.10
N VAL A 261 14.85 13.16 4.19
CA VAL A 261 14.10 14.34 4.63
C VAL A 261 14.79 14.95 5.84
N PRO A 262 15.02 16.27 5.91
CA PRO A 262 15.60 16.92 7.08
C PRO A 262 14.81 16.65 8.37
N TRP A 263 15.47 16.70 9.51
CA TRP A 263 14.77 16.61 10.80
C TRP A 263 13.88 17.85 11.03
N ASN A 264 12.66 17.63 11.49
CA ASN A 264 11.79 18.67 12.02
C ASN A 264 11.05 18.14 13.25
N ASP A 265 11.02 18.92 14.32
CA ASP A 265 10.42 18.53 15.61
C ASP A 265 8.90 18.32 15.54
N ALA A 266 8.22 18.95 14.57
CA ALA A 266 6.78 18.83 14.38
C ALA A 266 6.28 17.39 14.23
N VAL A 267 7.13 16.46 13.77
CA VAL A 267 6.79 15.03 13.64
C VAL A 267 6.48 14.34 14.97
N LEU A 268 6.92 14.92 16.09
CA LEU A 268 6.62 14.42 17.44
C LEU A 268 5.34 15.00 18.04
N HIS A 269 4.77 16.01 17.36
CA HIS A 269 3.66 16.83 17.83
C HIS A 269 2.48 16.84 16.85
N HIS A 270 2.26 15.73 16.14
CA HIS A 270 1.24 15.63 15.07
C HIS A 270 -0.18 16.01 15.54
N GLU A 271 -0.51 15.80 16.81
CA GLU A 271 -1.79 16.16 17.41
C GLU A 271 -2.05 17.67 17.42
N GLU A 272 -1.00 18.49 17.32
CA GLU A 272 -1.10 19.94 17.24
C GLU A 272 -1.43 20.41 15.82
N PHE A 273 -1.27 19.55 14.80
CA PHE A 273 -1.45 19.89 13.38
C PHE A 273 -2.71 19.30 12.75
N ILE A 274 -3.57 18.63 13.54
CA ILE A 274 -4.80 18.02 13.04
C ILE A 274 -5.71 19.05 12.35
N ASN A 275 -6.04 18.78 11.09
CA ASN A 275 -6.91 19.59 10.23
C ASN A 275 -6.50 21.08 10.14
N LYS A 276 -5.22 21.40 10.40
CA LYS A 276 -4.64 22.72 10.12
C LYS A 276 -4.13 22.78 8.67
N PRO A 277 -4.02 23.98 8.06
CA PRO A 277 -3.37 24.15 6.77
C PRO A 277 -1.94 23.59 6.81
N ASN A 278 -1.56 22.84 5.77
CA ASN A 278 -0.25 22.16 5.69
C ASN A 278 0.07 21.28 6.91
N GLY A 279 -0.96 20.72 7.54
CA GLY A 279 -0.85 19.81 8.68
C GLY A 279 -1.40 18.43 8.37
N VAL A 280 -2.13 17.86 9.33
CA VAL A 280 -2.60 16.47 9.28
C VAL A 280 -4.09 16.41 8.94
N PRO A 281 -4.49 16.23 7.67
CA PRO A 281 -5.89 16.10 7.31
C PRO A 281 -6.42 14.72 7.71
N LEU A 282 -7.52 14.67 8.46
CA LEU A 282 -8.18 13.43 8.87
C LEU A 282 -9.51 13.25 8.14
N SER A 283 -9.78 12.03 7.68
CA SER A 283 -11.11 11.66 7.21
C SER A 283 -12.02 11.35 8.40
N LYS A 284 -13.23 11.90 8.40
CA LYS A 284 -14.24 11.65 9.44
C LYS A 284 -14.73 10.19 9.46
N VAL A 285 -14.55 9.47 8.36
CA VAL A 285 -15.01 8.08 8.18
C VAL A 285 -13.87 7.06 8.27
N GLU A 286 -12.62 7.50 8.44
CA GLU A 286 -11.49 6.59 8.71
C GLU A 286 -11.55 6.07 10.15
N ARG A 287 -11.39 4.74 10.31
CA ARG A 287 -11.52 4.05 11.61
C ARG A 287 -10.38 4.32 12.61
N SER A 288 -9.36 5.05 12.17
CA SER A 288 -8.18 5.42 12.97
C SER A 288 -8.21 6.88 13.45
N SER A 289 -9.19 7.68 13.02
CA SER A 289 -9.18 9.13 13.27
C SER A 289 -9.35 9.47 14.74
N ASP A 290 -10.15 8.73 15.51
CA ASP A 290 -10.34 8.98 16.95
C ASP A 290 -9.11 8.66 17.81
N GLN A 291 -8.19 7.83 17.31
CA GLN A 291 -6.93 7.55 17.99
C GLN A 291 -5.84 8.54 17.59
N VAL A 292 -5.74 8.90 16.31
CA VAL A 292 -4.65 9.74 15.76
C VAL A 292 -4.77 11.21 16.16
N ILE A 293 -5.92 11.65 16.66
CA ILE A 293 -6.03 12.99 17.26
C ILE A 293 -5.28 13.14 18.58
N LYS A 294 -4.89 12.03 19.23
CA LYS A 294 -4.17 12.02 20.50
C LYS A 294 -2.66 12.02 20.22
N PRO A 295 -1.82 12.57 21.12
CA PRO A 295 -0.38 12.41 21.02
C PRO A 295 0.00 10.92 21.07
N VAL A 296 1.23 10.60 20.63
CA VAL A 296 1.80 9.25 20.79
C VAL A 296 1.67 8.80 22.25
N ASN A 297 1.06 7.63 22.46
CA ASN A 297 0.73 7.10 23.79
C ASN A 297 0.70 5.57 23.82
N LEU A 298 0.80 5.02 25.02
CA LEU A 298 1.03 3.59 25.27
C LEU A 298 -0.24 2.75 25.37
N GLU A 299 -1.44 3.36 25.32
CA GLU A 299 -2.67 2.66 25.67
C GLU A 299 -2.94 1.43 24.78
N ALA A 300 -2.46 1.43 23.54
CA ALA A 300 -2.80 0.42 22.55
C ALA A 300 -1.82 -0.75 22.47
N LEU A 301 -0.68 -0.72 23.17
CA LEU A 301 0.38 -1.74 23.05
C LEU A 301 -0.14 -3.15 23.39
N SER A 302 -0.74 -3.32 24.57
CA SER A 302 -1.08 -4.63 25.12
C SER A 302 -2.58 -4.84 25.39
N LYS A 303 -3.46 -4.04 24.80
CA LYS A 303 -4.94 -4.15 24.99
C LYS A 303 -5.53 -5.50 24.56
N TRP A 304 -4.81 -6.26 23.74
CA TRP A 304 -5.23 -7.57 23.23
C TRP A 304 -5.07 -8.71 24.24
N VAL A 305 -4.26 -8.51 25.28
CA VAL A 305 -3.95 -9.55 26.27
C VAL A 305 -5.23 -9.97 27.00
N GLY A 306 -5.46 -11.28 27.07
CA GLY A 306 -6.67 -11.87 27.67
C GLY A 306 -7.92 -11.82 26.78
N GLN A 307 -7.84 -11.29 25.55
CA GLN A 307 -8.99 -11.17 24.64
C GLN A 307 -9.03 -12.29 23.58
N ILE A 308 -7.95 -13.05 23.42
CA ILE A 308 -7.82 -14.11 22.44
C ILE A 308 -8.28 -15.45 23.07
N PRO A 309 -9.14 -16.22 22.40
CA PRO A 309 -9.57 -17.54 22.89
C PRO A 309 -8.39 -18.48 23.19
N GLY A 310 -8.51 -19.28 24.26
CA GLY A 310 -7.41 -20.10 24.76
C GLY A 310 -6.91 -21.16 23.76
N ASP A 311 -7.77 -21.68 22.89
CA ASP A 311 -7.38 -22.60 21.82
C ASP A 311 -6.51 -21.91 20.76
N VAL A 312 -6.81 -20.65 20.43
CA VAL A 312 -6.02 -19.84 19.50
C VAL A 312 -4.69 -19.44 20.12
N VAL A 313 -4.67 -19.12 21.42
CA VAL A 313 -3.41 -18.85 22.15
C VAL A 313 -2.50 -20.08 22.15
N ARG A 314 -3.06 -21.26 22.42
CA ARG A 314 -2.30 -22.53 22.43
C ARG A 314 -1.67 -22.83 21.06
N ASP A 315 -2.41 -22.59 19.99
CA ASP A 315 -1.99 -22.93 18.63
C ASP A 315 -1.31 -21.74 17.90
N MET A 316 -0.96 -20.66 18.62
CA MET A 316 -0.56 -19.36 18.04
C MET A 316 0.64 -19.47 17.09
N ALA A 317 1.65 -20.27 17.46
CA ALA A 317 2.85 -20.46 16.65
C ALA A 317 2.55 -21.14 15.30
N ASP A 318 1.59 -22.07 15.27
CA ASP A 318 1.18 -22.78 14.05
C ASP A 318 0.27 -21.90 13.18
N ILE A 319 -0.61 -21.13 13.81
CA ILE A 319 -1.54 -20.22 13.13
C ILE A 319 -0.79 -19.05 12.48
N ALA A 320 0.23 -18.52 13.17
CA ALA A 320 0.85 -17.24 12.85
C ALA A 320 2.39 -17.29 12.98
N PRO A 321 3.09 -18.13 12.19
CA PRO A 321 4.55 -18.26 12.23
C PRO A 321 5.30 -16.96 11.95
N MET A 322 4.69 -16.01 11.23
CA MET A 322 5.27 -14.69 10.98
C MET A 322 5.50 -13.88 12.26
N LEU A 323 4.83 -14.19 13.38
CA LEU A 323 5.16 -13.58 14.67
C LEU A 323 6.64 -13.80 15.00
N SER A 324 7.10 -15.05 14.97
CA SER A 324 8.50 -15.40 15.23
C SER A 324 9.46 -14.80 14.22
N VAL A 325 9.10 -14.81 12.92
CA VAL A 325 9.92 -14.21 11.85
C VAL A 325 10.14 -12.72 12.08
N LEU A 326 9.12 -12.03 12.60
CA LEU A 326 9.15 -10.59 12.90
C LEU A 326 9.62 -10.28 14.33
N GLY A 327 10.11 -11.28 15.08
CA GLY A 327 10.68 -11.08 16.41
C GLY A 327 9.66 -10.98 17.56
N TYR A 328 8.39 -11.34 17.32
CA TYR A 328 7.38 -11.46 18.37
C TYR A 328 7.31 -12.91 18.87
N ASP A 329 7.57 -13.14 20.16
CA ASP A 329 7.39 -14.46 20.77
C ASP A 329 5.90 -14.86 20.70
N PRO A 330 5.54 -15.95 19.97
CA PRO A 330 4.16 -16.38 19.83
C PRO A 330 3.58 -16.95 21.14
N TYR A 331 4.41 -17.35 22.10
CA TYR A 331 4.00 -17.93 23.38
C TYR A 331 3.90 -16.88 24.51
N ALA A 332 4.57 -15.74 24.39
CA ALA A 332 4.47 -14.65 25.36
C ALA A 332 3.14 -13.87 25.24
N ASN A 333 2.50 -13.57 26.38
CA ASN A 333 1.18 -12.92 26.43
C ASN A 333 1.13 -11.80 27.49
N PRO A 334 1.62 -10.57 27.19
CA PRO A 334 2.26 -10.15 25.94
C PRO A 334 3.78 -10.43 25.94
N PRO A 335 4.46 -10.32 24.78
CA PRO A 335 5.91 -10.12 24.73
C PRO A 335 6.34 -8.84 25.45
N ASP A 336 7.59 -8.81 25.92
CA ASP A 336 8.22 -7.55 26.35
C ASP A 336 8.57 -6.73 25.11
N TYR A 337 7.78 -5.69 24.85
CA TYR A 337 8.03 -4.77 23.74
C TYR A 337 9.14 -3.75 24.05
N GLY A 338 9.59 -3.64 25.30
CA GLY A 338 10.56 -2.65 25.75
C GLY A 338 9.96 -1.56 26.66
N LYS A 339 10.83 -0.68 27.17
CA LYS A 339 10.45 0.41 28.09
C LYS A 339 10.33 1.72 27.31
N PRO A 340 9.25 2.49 27.49
CA PRO A 340 9.03 3.73 26.75
C PRO A 340 9.92 4.88 27.26
N ASP A 341 10.16 5.84 26.39
CA ASP A 341 10.71 7.14 26.76
C ASP A 341 9.79 7.84 27.77
N ALA A 342 10.39 8.61 28.70
CA ALA A 342 9.67 9.25 29.80
C ALA A 342 8.53 10.17 29.30
N TRP A 343 8.76 10.95 28.25
CA TRP A 343 7.76 11.88 27.74
C TRP A 343 6.55 11.18 27.10
N VAL A 344 6.71 9.94 26.59
CA VAL A 344 5.58 9.13 26.11
C VAL A 344 4.75 8.61 27.28
N GLN A 345 5.39 8.28 28.41
CA GLN A 345 4.68 7.96 29.65
C GLN A 345 3.87 9.17 30.14
N ASP A 346 4.45 10.37 30.07
CA ASP A 346 3.77 11.62 30.42
C ASP A 346 2.58 11.89 29.50
N ASN A 347 2.75 11.74 28.18
CA ASN A 347 1.66 11.85 27.22
C ASN A 347 0.54 10.88 27.53
N THR A 348 0.88 9.63 27.85
CA THR A 348 -0.10 8.61 28.24
C THR A 348 -0.86 9.01 29.51
N SER A 349 -0.17 9.53 30.51
CA SER A 349 -0.77 10.01 31.76
C SER A 349 -1.69 11.20 31.51
N LYS A 350 -1.28 12.17 30.68
CA LYS A 350 -2.10 13.32 30.26
C LYS A 350 -3.35 12.88 29.49
N VAL A 351 -3.24 11.88 28.61
CA VAL A 351 -4.38 11.33 27.87
C VAL A 351 -5.38 10.68 28.82
N LYS A 352 -4.90 9.86 29.76
CA LYS A 352 -5.74 9.20 30.77
C LYS A 352 -6.43 10.20 31.71
N ALA A 353 -5.70 11.20 32.18
CA ALA A 353 -6.23 12.25 33.06
C ALA A 353 -7.31 13.09 32.35
N ASN A 354 -7.19 13.30 31.04
CA ASN A 354 -8.07 14.14 30.25
C ASN A 354 -9.00 13.34 29.31
N ARG A 355 -9.50 12.19 29.76
CA ARG A 355 -10.29 11.27 28.91
C ARG A 355 -11.48 11.95 28.22
N ARG A 356 -12.28 12.72 28.98
CA ARG A 356 -13.45 13.44 28.47
C ARG A 356 -13.08 14.48 27.40
N LEU A 357 -11.94 15.16 27.56
CA LEU A 357 -11.44 16.12 26.58
C LEU A 357 -11.18 15.42 25.24
N TRP A 358 -10.48 14.29 25.26
CA TRP A 358 -10.16 13.54 24.04
C TRP A 358 -11.37 12.89 23.40
N GLU A 359 -12.34 12.42 24.19
CA GLU A 359 -13.63 11.93 23.69
C GLU A 359 -14.42 13.04 22.99
N ASN A 360 -14.42 14.26 23.54
CA ASN A 360 -15.06 15.41 22.92
C ASN A 360 -14.35 15.84 21.63
N LYS A 361 -13.02 15.89 21.62
CA LYS A 361 -12.22 16.13 20.40
C LYS A 361 -12.51 15.07 19.33
N ALA A 362 -12.58 13.80 19.71
CA ALA A 362 -12.93 12.72 18.78
C ALA A 362 -14.33 12.94 18.18
N LYS A 363 -15.33 13.27 19.01
CA LYS A 363 -16.68 13.58 18.52
C LYS A 363 -16.68 14.75 17.54
N GLN A 364 -15.96 15.84 17.83
CA GLN A 364 -15.86 16.99 16.93
C GLN A 364 -15.24 16.63 15.58
N VAL A 365 -14.16 15.84 15.57
CA VAL A 365 -13.52 15.39 14.33
C VAL A 365 -14.42 14.44 13.54
N LEU A 366 -15.19 13.60 14.22
CA LEU A 366 -16.07 12.61 13.58
C LEU A 366 -17.47 13.16 13.21
N GLN A 367 -17.88 14.34 13.71
CA GLN A 367 -19.18 14.93 13.41
C GLN A 367 -19.30 15.29 11.92
N MET A 368 -20.31 14.71 11.26
CA MET A 368 -20.81 15.20 9.99
C MET A 368 -21.66 16.44 10.26
N ASN A 369 -21.28 17.61 9.72
CA ASN A 369 -22.25 18.68 9.58
C ASN A 369 -23.26 18.20 8.52
N PRO A 370 -24.57 18.17 8.80
CA PRO A 370 -25.55 18.09 7.72
C PRO A 370 -25.24 19.24 6.76
N ARG A 371 -25.05 18.94 5.48
CA ARG A 371 -25.00 20.00 4.46
C ARG A 371 -26.29 20.81 4.60
N SER A 372 -26.16 22.12 4.69
CA SER A 372 -27.23 23.06 4.39
C SER A 372 -27.73 22.76 2.98
N SER A 373 -28.84 22.04 2.88
CA SER A 373 -29.63 21.95 1.66
C SER A 373 -30.39 23.28 1.50
N GLU A 374 -29.68 24.30 1.02
CA GLU A 374 -30.27 25.43 0.31
C GLU A 374 -29.76 25.36 -1.13
N ASP A 375 -30.27 24.38 -1.86
CA ASP A 375 -30.33 24.40 -3.32
C ASP A 375 -31.73 23.87 -3.65
N THR A 376 -32.74 24.74 -3.53
CA THR A 376 -34.04 24.51 -4.15
C THR A 376 -33.99 25.03 -5.57
N ASP A 377 -33.81 24.10 -6.50
CA ASP A 377 -34.56 23.94 -7.74
C ASP A 377 -35.00 25.23 -8.47
N ASN A 378 -34.17 25.64 -9.43
CA ASN A 378 -34.64 26.31 -10.63
C ASN A 378 -35.04 25.24 -11.66
N ASP A 379 -36.31 24.89 -11.70
CA ASP A 379 -36.92 24.30 -12.90
C ASP A 379 -38.21 25.05 -13.25
N ASN A 380 -38.12 25.72 -14.39
CA ASN A 380 -39.16 26.50 -15.03
C ASN A 380 -39.97 25.60 -15.99
N PRO A 381 -41.31 25.70 -16.00
CA PRO A 381 -42.03 25.54 -17.26
C PRO A 381 -42.96 26.72 -17.55
N ASN A 382 -42.79 27.27 -18.75
CA ASN A 382 -43.61 28.29 -19.39
C ASN A 382 -45.14 28.10 -19.21
N ASN A 383 -45.88 29.14 -18.82
CA ASN A 383 -46.79 29.86 -19.73
C ASN A 383 -47.66 30.95 -19.05
N ILE A 384 -47.57 32.16 -19.62
CA ILE A 384 -48.64 33.12 -20.00
C ILE A 384 -49.61 33.63 -18.90
N ILE A 385 -49.63 34.95 -18.69
CA ILE A 385 -50.74 35.91 -18.94
C ILE A 385 -50.52 37.20 -18.11
N ASN A 386 -50.43 38.35 -18.81
CA ASN A 386 -50.94 39.71 -18.52
C ASN A 386 -50.98 40.21 -17.05
N THR A 387 -50.65 41.44 -16.68
CA THR A 387 -50.49 42.72 -17.37
C THR A 387 -50.11 43.75 -16.30
N SER A 388 -49.30 44.73 -16.72
CA SER A 388 -49.45 46.16 -16.41
C SER A 388 -49.18 46.72 -15.01
N ASN A 389 -48.46 47.85 -15.13
CA ASN A 389 -48.41 49.02 -14.27
C ASN A 389 -47.54 48.94 -13.02
N ASN A 390 -46.85 49.98 -12.60
CA ASN A 390 -46.27 51.18 -13.20
C ASN A 390 -45.67 51.92 -11.98
N ASN A 391 -44.62 52.68 -12.21
CA ASN A 391 -44.31 53.90 -11.46
C ASN A 391 -43.74 53.78 -10.03
N ASN A 392 -42.42 53.96 -10.03
CA ASN A 392 -41.74 55.21 -9.65
C ASN A 392 -41.41 55.48 -8.18
N ASN A 393 -40.17 55.98 -8.09
CA ASN A 393 -39.69 57.05 -7.22
C ASN A 393 -39.41 56.67 -5.77
N ASN A 394 -38.35 57.17 -5.13
CA ASN A 394 -37.12 57.87 -5.50
C ASN A 394 -36.44 58.09 -4.14
N LYS A 395 -35.10 58.17 -4.11
CA LYS A 395 -34.32 59.00 -3.16
C LYS A 395 -34.51 58.71 -1.64
N ASN A 396 -33.47 58.56 -0.82
CA ASN A 396 -32.36 59.50 -0.69
C ASN A 396 -31.30 58.94 0.26
N ASN A 397 -30.10 59.48 0.06
CA ASN A 397 -28.83 59.29 0.72
C ASN A 397 -28.74 59.74 2.20
N ASN A 398 -27.68 59.21 2.83
CA ASN A 398 -26.65 59.90 3.64
C ASN A 398 -26.71 59.88 5.18
N ASN A 399 -25.57 59.39 5.70
CA ASN A 399 -24.67 60.02 6.68
C ASN A 399 -24.82 59.74 8.19
N ASN A 400 -23.75 59.12 8.70
CA ASN A 400 -22.83 59.57 9.76
C ASN A 400 -23.21 59.49 11.25
N ASN A 401 -22.25 58.86 11.94
CA ASN A 401 -21.58 59.26 13.19
C ASN A 401 -22.22 58.96 14.56
N ASN A 402 -21.44 58.14 15.29
CA ASN A 402 -20.85 58.35 16.62
C ASN A 402 -21.68 58.33 17.92
N ASP A 403 -20.98 57.74 18.90
CA ASP A 403 -20.90 58.04 20.34
C ASP A 403 -21.80 57.32 21.38
N MET A 404 -21.10 56.47 22.15
CA MET A 404 -20.95 56.37 23.61
C MET A 404 -22.13 56.37 24.60
N ASN A 405 -21.91 55.49 25.62
CA ASN A 405 -22.38 55.52 27.03
C ASN A 405 -23.89 55.24 27.25
N ASP A 406 -24.36 54.51 28.27
CA ASP A 406 -23.94 54.42 29.67
C ASP A 406 -24.54 53.17 30.38
N ASN A 407 -23.81 52.67 31.39
CA ASN A 407 -24.22 52.10 32.69
C ASN A 407 -25.65 51.55 32.97
N ASN A 408 -25.73 50.32 33.54
CA ASN A 408 -26.43 50.11 34.83
C ASN A 408 -26.15 48.75 35.54
N LEU A 409 -25.42 48.89 36.66
CA LEU A 409 -25.56 48.33 38.02
C LEU A 409 -26.45 47.09 38.36
N TYR A 410 -25.77 46.10 38.97
CA TYR A 410 -26.11 45.24 40.13
C TYR A 410 -27.46 44.49 40.25
N ASN A 411 -27.38 43.15 40.43
CA ASN A 411 -27.75 42.55 41.72
C ASN A 411 -27.14 41.15 41.94
N ILE A 412 -26.80 40.86 43.19
CA ILE A 412 -26.03 39.71 43.69
C ILE A 412 -26.90 38.87 44.66
N ASN A 413 -26.62 37.55 44.68
CA ASN A 413 -26.87 36.52 45.72
C ASN A 413 -28.26 35.88 45.87
N LYS A 414 -28.29 34.54 45.68
CA LYS A 414 -28.33 33.57 46.80
C LYS A 414 -28.10 32.12 46.34
N ILE A 415 -27.49 31.34 47.22
CA ILE A 415 -27.03 29.95 47.08
C ILE A 415 -27.87 29.04 48.01
N ILE A 416 -28.00 27.74 47.63
CA ILE A 416 -28.26 26.50 48.42
C ILE A 416 -29.75 26.10 48.64
N PRO A 417 -30.19 24.80 48.65
CA PRO A 417 -29.47 23.49 48.53
C PRO A 417 -29.99 22.48 47.48
N VAL A 418 -29.18 21.42 47.35
CA VAL A 418 -29.38 20.11 46.72
C VAL A 418 -30.15 19.17 47.67
N GLU A 419 -31.21 18.51 47.21
CA GLU A 419 -31.47 17.05 47.33
C GLU A 419 -32.85 16.63 46.76
N GLU A 420 -32.83 15.49 46.05
CA GLU A 420 -33.91 14.56 45.69
C GLU A 420 -35.06 15.00 44.76
N GLN A 421 -35.02 14.50 43.51
CA GLN A 421 -35.96 13.44 43.09
C GLN A 421 -35.53 12.83 41.74
N GLU A 422 -35.06 11.58 41.80
CA GLU A 422 -35.08 10.63 40.69
C GLU A 422 -36.52 10.40 40.25
N GLN A 423 -36.79 10.57 38.94
CA GLN A 423 -37.74 9.81 38.10
C GLN A 423 -38.17 10.67 36.91
N GLN A 424 -37.35 10.65 35.85
CA GLN A 424 -37.80 10.84 34.46
C GLN A 424 -36.65 10.52 33.48
N GLN A 425 -36.22 9.25 33.49
CA GLN A 425 -35.57 8.63 32.34
C GLN A 425 -36.58 7.73 31.66
N HIS A 426 -37.11 8.15 30.50
CA HIS A 426 -37.37 7.30 29.33
C HIS A 426 -38.20 8.08 28.30
N GLN A 427 -37.54 8.49 27.22
CA GLN A 427 -37.98 8.30 25.82
C GLN A 427 -37.08 9.15 24.90
N LEU A 428 -36.06 8.51 24.31
CA LEU A 428 -35.47 8.96 23.05
C LEU A 428 -36.11 8.16 21.89
N PRO A 429 -36.26 8.74 20.69
CA PRO A 429 -37.19 8.23 19.69
C PRO A 429 -36.65 7.00 18.95
N ARG A 430 -37.41 5.89 18.99
CA ARG A 430 -37.14 4.60 18.31
C ARG A 430 -36.96 4.72 16.79
N HIS A 431 -37.42 5.81 16.17
CA HIS A 431 -37.40 5.99 14.72
C HIS A 431 -35.98 6.08 14.11
N HIS A 432 -34.98 6.57 14.85
CA HIS A 432 -33.62 6.70 14.30
C HIS A 432 -32.83 5.38 14.31
N GLN A 433 -33.11 4.49 15.26
CA GLN A 433 -32.48 3.16 15.33
C GLN A 433 -33.04 2.20 14.28
N GLU A 434 -34.33 2.31 13.96
CA GLU A 434 -34.99 1.47 12.95
C GLU A 434 -34.53 1.82 11.52
N HIS A 435 -34.36 3.11 11.21
CA HIS A 435 -33.85 3.54 9.90
C HIS A 435 -32.40 3.10 9.66
N GLU A 436 -31.53 3.18 10.68
CA GLU A 436 -30.17 2.66 10.55
C GLU A 436 -30.13 1.12 10.47
N GLN A 437 -31.04 0.41 11.16
CA GLN A 437 -31.13 -1.05 11.05
C GLN A 437 -31.61 -1.49 9.65
N GLN A 438 -32.54 -0.77 9.04
CA GLN A 438 -33.01 -1.05 7.68
C GLN A 438 -31.92 -0.79 6.63
N HIS A 439 -31.19 0.34 6.72
CA HIS A 439 -30.04 0.58 5.84
C HIS A 439 -28.95 -0.49 6.02
N ARG A 440 -28.66 -0.91 7.26
CA ARG A 440 -27.72 -2.01 7.53
C ARG A 440 -28.17 -3.35 6.97
N GLN A 441 -29.47 -3.66 6.99
CA GLN A 441 -30.00 -4.90 6.41
C GLN A 441 -29.94 -4.90 4.87
N GLN A 442 -30.17 -3.75 4.24
CA GLN A 442 -30.04 -3.60 2.78
C GLN A 442 -28.59 -3.74 2.33
N ASP A 443 -27.63 -3.11 3.02
CA ASP A 443 -26.19 -3.29 2.74
C ASP A 443 -25.75 -4.74 2.93
N HIS A 444 -26.26 -5.43 3.95
CA HIS A 444 -25.95 -6.83 4.19
C HIS A 444 -26.54 -7.75 3.11
N GLN A 445 -27.76 -7.47 2.62
CA GLN A 445 -28.33 -8.20 1.48
C GLN A 445 -27.58 -7.91 0.17
N HIS A 446 -27.08 -6.69 -0.02
CA HIS A 446 -26.33 -6.35 -1.22
C HIS A 446 -24.94 -7.00 -1.26
N GLN A 447 -24.25 -7.04 -0.11
CA GLN A 447 -22.96 -7.75 0.04
C GLN A 447 -23.12 -9.27 -0.05
N LYS A 448 -24.21 -9.83 0.48
CA LYS A 448 -24.51 -11.26 0.34
C LYS A 448 -24.80 -11.65 -1.11
N LYS A 449 -25.38 -10.75 -1.90
CA LYS A 449 -25.57 -10.93 -3.35
C LYS A 449 -24.28 -10.80 -4.15
N GLU A 450 -23.33 -9.96 -3.72
CA GLU A 450 -21.98 -9.92 -4.32
C GLU A 450 -21.17 -11.17 -3.97
N TYR A 451 -21.25 -11.64 -2.73
CA TYR A 451 -20.60 -12.89 -2.28
C TYR A 451 -21.07 -14.12 -3.06
N VAL A 452 -22.39 -14.28 -3.26
CA VAL A 452 -22.94 -15.39 -4.07
C VAL A 452 -22.52 -15.27 -5.53
N ARG A 453 -22.40 -14.05 -6.06
CA ARG A 453 -21.95 -13.82 -7.45
C ARG A 453 -20.45 -14.09 -7.64
N GLU A 454 -19.64 -13.88 -6.60
CA GLU A 454 -18.21 -14.22 -6.59
C GLU A 454 -18.00 -15.73 -6.41
N GLU A 455 -18.78 -16.42 -5.57
CA GLU A 455 -18.75 -17.90 -5.46
C GLU A 455 -19.24 -18.58 -6.75
N GLU A 456 -20.26 -18.04 -7.43
CA GLU A 456 -20.73 -18.54 -8.74
C GLU A 456 -19.73 -18.29 -9.87
N GLN A 457 -18.79 -17.35 -9.72
CA GLN A 457 -17.69 -17.13 -10.68
C GLN A 457 -16.44 -17.98 -10.36
N GLU A 458 -16.33 -18.52 -9.14
CA GLU A 458 -15.25 -19.43 -8.74
C GLU A 458 -15.60 -20.92 -8.92
N GLN A 459 -16.86 -21.27 -9.25
CA GLN A 459 -17.28 -22.64 -9.53
C GLN A 459 -17.82 -22.82 -10.96
N GLU A 460 -16.94 -23.19 -11.89
CA GLU A 460 -17.29 -24.02 -13.06
C GLU A 460 -16.36 -25.26 -13.12
N PRO A 461 -16.83 -26.39 -13.66
CA PRO A 461 -16.60 -27.71 -13.06
C PRO A 461 -15.27 -28.38 -13.43
N GLU A 462 -14.70 -29.11 -12.47
CA GLU A 462 -13.54 -30.02 -12.61
C GLU A 462 -13.78 -31.24 -13.54
N ASP A 463 -14.83 -31.25 -14.37
CA ASP A 463 -15.22 -32.42 -15.18
C ASP A 463 -14.67 -32.43 -16.63
N GLU A 464 -13.94 -31.40 -17.07
CA GLU A 464 -13.30 -31.41 -18.41
C GLU A 464 -11.82 -31.84 -18.43
N GLN A 465 -11.20 -32.11 -17.28
CA GLN A 465 -9.80 -32.60 -17.22
C GLN A 465 -9.65 -34.12 -17.12
N GLN A 466 -10.74 -34.90 -17.05
CA GLN A 466 -10.67 -36.38 -16.99
C GLN A 466 -10.98 -37.12 -18.31
N LEU A 467 -11.25 -36.41 -19.42
CA LEU A 467 -11.64 -37.04 -20.69
C LEU A 467 -10.55 -37.12 -21.78
N LEU A 468 -9.28 -36.81 -21.45
CA LEU A 468 -8.17 -36.86 -22.42
C LEU A 468 -7.16 -38.01 -22.21
N HIS A 469 -7.44 -38.97 -21.32
CA HIS A 469 -6.57 -40.14 -21.09
C HIS A 469 -7.28 -41.50 -21.21
N GLN A 470 -8.02 -41.71 -22.29
CA GLN A 470 -8.36 -43.07 -22.72
C GLN A 470 -8.13 -43.23 -24.23
N LYS A 471 -7.03 -43.89 -24.60
CA LYS A 471 -6.90 -44.59 -25.89
C LYS A 471 -6.97 -46.11 -25.64
N PRO A 472 -7.60 -46.87 -26.55
CA PRO A 472 -7.89 -48.27 -26.32
C PRO A 472 -6.66 -49.16 -26.51
N LYS A 473 -6.64 -50.26 -25.74
CA LYS A 473 -5.71 -51.37 -25.88
C LYS A 473 -6.14 -52.24 -27.06
N ASP A 474 -5.30 -52.33 -28.09
CA ASP A 474 -5.31 -53.45 -29.02
C ASP A 474 -4.07 -54.32 -28.78
N VAL A 475 -4.35 -55.62 -28.63
CA VAL A 475 -3.42 -56.70 -28.35
C VAL A 475 -2.90 -57.28 -29.66
N ILE A 476 -1.59 -57.31 -29.87
CA ILE A 476 -0.93 -58.36 -30.66
C ILE A 476 0.35 -58.81 -29.95
N THR A 477 0.33 -60.08 -29.55
CA THR A 477 1.41 -60.89 -28.95
C THR A 477 2.55 -61.14 -29.94
N ILE A 478 3.81 -61.28 -29.49
CA ILE A 478 4.73 -62.40 -29.82
C ILE A 478 6.02 -62.36 -28.97
N LYS A 479 6.17 -63.45 -28.20
CA LYS A 479 7.33 -64.25 -27.75
C LYS A 479 8.56 -63.67 -27.02
N GLN A 480 8.87 -64.45 -25.98
CA GLN A 480 9.92 -64.47 -24.96
C GLN A 480 11.35 -64.85 -25.41
N LEU A 481 12.32 -64.28 -24.65
CA LEU A 481 13.57 -64.85 -24.07
C LEU A 481 14.77 -65.19 -25.00
N PRO A 482 16.01 -65.35 -24.45
CA PRO A 482 16.74 -64.57 -23.43
C PRO A 482 18.26 -64.39 -23.79
N LEU A 483 19.06 -63.81 -22.87
CA LEU A 483 20.46 -64.14 -22.48
C LEU A 483 21.15 -62.86 -21.92
N GLN A 484 21.46 -62.73 -20.63
CA GLN A 484 22.53 -63.33 -19.79
C GLN A 484 23.84 -62.50 -19.70
N PHE A 485 24.30 -62.36 -18.45
CA PHE A 485 25.67 -62.19 -17.94
C PHE A 485 26.33 -60.79 -17.75
N SER A 486 26.40 -60.43 -16.45
CA SER A 486 27.58 -60.10 -15.60
C SER A 486 28.45 -58.85 -15.75
N GLY A 487 28.78 -58.27 -14.57
CA GLY A 487 30.09 -57.71 -14.21
C GLY A 487 30.07 -56.21 -13.91
N SER A 488 29.86 -55.74 -12.67
CA SER A 488 30.82 -55.58 -11.56
C SER A 488 31.85 -54.42 -11.70
N ILE A 489 31.68 -53.42 -10.82
CA ILE A 489 32.71 -52.74 -9.98
C ILE A 489 33.40 -51.44 -10.48
N SER A 490 33.30 -50.44 -9.59
CA SER A 490 34.27 -49.42 -9.12
C SER A 490 34.14 -47.94 -9.50
N ASN A 491 33.94 -47.16 -8.43
CA ASN A 491 34.27 -45.76 -8.20
C ASN A 491 35.71 -45.38 -8.57
N SER A 492 35.90 -44.13 -9.02
CA SER A 492 37.01 -43.27 -8.54
C SER A 492 36.80 -41.80 -8.91
N ASN A 493 36.93 -40.97 -7.89
CA ASN A 493 37.09 -39.51 -7.90
C ASN A 493 38.21 -39.03 -8.82
N ASN A 494 38.12 -37.79 -9.31
CA ASN A 494 39.30 -36.97 -9.57
C ASN A 494 39.05 -35.49 -9.27
N LYS A 495 39.67 -35.00 -8.20
CA LYS A 495 39.85 -33.59 -7.84
C LYS A 495 41.27 -33.21 -8.25
N ASN A 496 41.44 -32.19 -9.09
CA ASN A 496 42.74 -31.61 -9.39
C ASN A 496 43.04 -30.41 -8.48
N ASN A 497 44.18 -30.49 -7.80
CA ASN A 497 44.93 -29.39 -7.19
C ASN A 497 45.83 -28.74 -8.24
N ASN A 498 46.11 -27.44 -8.12
CA ASN A 498 47.50 -26.96 -8.19
C ASN A 498 47.66 -25.56 -7.56
N ASN A 499 48.64 -25.50 -6.65
CA ASN A 499 49.21 -24.31 -6.02
C ASN A 499 50.18 -23.59 -6.96
N ASN A 500 50.37 -22.28 -6.77
CA ASN A 500 51.73 -21.73 -6.63
C ASN A 500 51.73 -20.34 -5.96
N LYS A 501 52.52 -20.22 -4.90
CA LYS A 501 52.97 -18.99 -4.23
C LYS A 501 54.49 -18.93 -4.33
N ASN A 502 55.02 -17.74 -4.58
CA ASN A 502 56.40 -17.29 -4.37
C ASN A 502 56.29 -15.76 -4.17
N ASN A 503 57.10 -15.03 -3.42
CA ASN A 503 58.05 -15.25 -2.31
C ASN A 503 58.34 -13.82 -1.84
N ASN A 504 58.46 -13.55 -0.53
CA ASN A 504 59.01 -12.28 -0.04
C ASN A 504 60.08 -12.56 1.02
N HIS A 505 61.15 -11.78 0.94
CA HIS A 505 62.48 -11.98 1.50
C HIS A 505 62.61 -11.72 3.01
N ASN A 506 63.57 -12.46 3.60
CA ASN A 506 64.58 -12.07 4.61
C ASN A 506 64.11 -11.80 6.06
N ASN A 507 64.52 -12.69 7.00
CA ASN A 507 65.68 -12.59 7.91
C ASN A 507 65.43 -11.59 9.07
N GLN A 508 65.73 -11.82 10.34
CA GLN A 508 66.41 -12.89 11.09
C GLN A 508 66.27 -12.52 12.60
N ASN A 509 66.51 -13.50 13.47
CA ASN A 509 66.89 -13.38 14.90
C ASN A 509 65.78 -13.28 15.98
N GLY A 510 65.60 -14.39 16.73
CA GLY A 510 65.13 -14.39 18.12
C GLY A 510 66.27 -14.06 19.11
N PRO A 511 66.28 -14.57 20.36
CA PRO A 511 65.27 -15.35 21.07
C PRO A 511 65.06 -14.94 22.57
N LEU A 512 64.23 -15.74 23.28
CA LEU A 512 64.11 -15.92 24.75
C LEU A 512 63.44 -14.79 25.54
N ALA A 513 62.75 -15.02 26.66
CA ALA A 513 62.08 -16.14 27.31
C ALA A 513 61.42 -15.54 28.58
N ASP A 514 60.30 -16.11 29.00
CA ASP A 514 59.73 -16.17 30.36
C ASP A 514 59.78 -14.93 31.27
N THR A 515 58.61 -14.33 31.52
CA THR A 515 57.92 -14.37 32.84
C THR A 515 56.47 -13.95 32.70
#